data_AF-A0ABD3M1P2-F1
#
_entry.id   AF-A0ABD3M1P2-F1
#
_cell.length_a   1.000
_cell.length_b   1.000
_cell.length_c   1.000
_cell.angle_alpha   90.00
_cell.angle_beta   90.00
_cell.angle_gamma   90.00
#
_symmetry.space_group_name_H-M   'P 1'
#
loop_
_entity.id
_entity.type
_entity.pdbx_description
1 polymer ?
#
loop_
_entity_poly.entity_id
_entity_poly.type
_entity_poly.pdbx_seq_one_letter_code
_entity_poly.pdbx_strand_id
1 'polypeptide(L)'
;MGASQSSSTPTASTENEDAFSILERQKQSKVIHTPILGAANTDDDDAASAHPQTVAPTPTGHEYDLMDKIVSDLPNIIDDESKRQVEEYIRSCANGTGPMVACFSTAEYLSLFLRKHADAADLYYNTCFRPANDKSPNGVLVDGTMAYPPSCFNLGQMRMTGKGRTEFSRSEGYKLFDRACRGGHGGACYLQAKMLLSYPGSLGEGVPYDAAKAADLLKFVCEEKEDSVSCFTLATLLLRGDKVNADADNVSPDEARGIKQLQVRANERPREKRPDDARASLQRDPKLAEQLLQRGCSRGHAPSCYNLAVMYTQGDDGIEKSETKAKEYQDKTEELVKRYGGFGIGGM
;
A
#
# COMPACT_ATOMS: atom_id res chain seq x y z
N MET A 1 76.04 -41.28 -3.78
CA MET A 1 76.23 -39.93 -3.22
C MET A 1 74.92 -39.17 -3.41
N GLY A 2 74.32 -38.66 -2.32
CA GLY A 2 73.12 -37.81 -2.32
C GLY A 2 71.76 -38.51 -2.13
N ALA A 3 71.43 -38.89 -0.89
CA ALA A 3 70.08 -39.20 -0.38
C ALA A 3 69.25 -37.89 -0.28
N SER A 4 67.95 -37.78 0.01
CA SER A 4 66.78 -38.64 0.31
C SER A 4 65.57 -37.69 0.36
N GLN A 5 64.36 -38.19 0.09
CA GLN A 5 63.09 -37.47 0.23
C GLN A 5 62.77 -37.10 1.69
N SER A 6 62.06 -35.99 1.90
CA SER A 6 61.00 -35.90 2.92
C SER A 6 59.94 -34.86 2.55
N SER A 7 58.70 -35.21 2.88
CA SER A 7 57.42 -34.57 2.58
C SER A 7 57.09 -33.35 3.45
N SER A 8 56.37 -32.37 2.90
CA SER A 8 55.30 -31.64 3.64
C SER A 8 54.36 -30.88 2.69
N THR A 9 53.06 -31.04 2.92
CA THR A 9 51.95 -30.16 2.48
C THR A 9 51.27 -29.63 3.76
N PRO A 10 50.37 -28.62 3.73
CA PRO A 10 50.13 -27.54 2.75
C PRO A 10 50.10 -26.15 3.45
N THR A 11 50.14 -25.04 2.72
CA THR A 11 49.62 -23.75 3.22
C THR A 11 48.96 -22.94 2.11
N ALA A 12 47.66 -22.72 2.28
CA ALA A 12 46.85 -21.79 1.54
C ALA A 12 46.84 -20.46 2.30
N SER A 13 47.36 -19.40 1.69
CA SER A 13 47.27 -17.99 2.12
C SER A 13 47.99 -17.19 1.03
N THR A 14 47.48 -16.18 0.34
CA THR A 14 46.67 -15.03 0.78
C THR A 14 46.20 -14.27 -0.47
N GLU A 15 44.91 -14.20 -0.75
CA GLU A 15 44.31 -13.20 -1.66
C GLU A 15 42.99 -12.71 -1.06
N ASN A 16 43.03 -12.20 0.17
CA ASN A 16 41.84 -11.71 0.86
C ASN A 16 42.09 -10.43 1.67
N GLU A 17 43.07 -9.60 1.26
CA GLU A 17 43.36 -8.33 1.93
C GLU A 17 42.75 -7.09 1.23
N ASP A 18 42.17 -7.21 0.04
CA ASP A 18 41.62 -6.03 -0.66
C ASP A 18 40.14 -5.71 -0.35
N ALA A 19 39.39 -6.63 0.26
CA ALA A 19 37.98 -6.37 0.61
C ALA A 19 37.81 -5.46 1.83
N PHE A 20 38.78 -5.46 2.75
CA PHE A 20 38.68 -4.72 4.02
C PHE A 20 39.07 -3.24 3.89
N SER A 21 39.95 -2.89 2.93
CA SER A 21 40.39 -1.50 2.72
C SER A 21 39.34 -0.62 2.03
N ILE A 22 38.43 -1.24 1.26
CA ILE A 22 37.31 -0.56 0.59
C ILE A 22 36.21 -0.20 1.62
N LEU A 23 35.96 -1.08 2.60
CA LEU A 23 35.02 -0.85 3.71
C LEU A 23 35.46 0.30 4.63
N GLU A 24 36.77 0.48 4.83
CA GLU A 24 37.31 1.59 5.65
C GLU A 24 37.15 2.96 4.98
N ARG A 25 37.20 3.04 3.63
CA ARG A 25 36.96 4.30 2.90
C ARG A 25 35.49 4.73 2.86
N GLN A 26 34.55 3.82 3.13
CA GLN A 26 33.12 4.11 3.17
C GLN A 26 32.62 4.65 4.53
N LYS A 27 33.48 4.73 5.56
CA LYS A 27 33.11 5.32 6.87
C LYS A 27 32.92 6.83 6.86
N GLN A 28 33.22 7.54 5.76
CA GLN A 28 32.80 8.92 5.59
C GLN A 28 31.41 8.98 4.94
N SER A 29 30.41 8.50 5.68
CA SER A 29 29.01 8.81 5.39
C SER A 29 28.85 10.32 5.46
N LYS A 30 28.71 10.99 4.31
CA LYS A 30 28.11 12.31 4.27
C LYS A 30 26.67 12.12 4.75
N VAL A 31 26.43 12.44 6.02
CA VAL A 31 25.09 12.62 6.56
C VAL A 31 24.39 13.61 5.64
N ILE A 32 23.48 13.12 4.82
CA ILE A 32 22.60 13.98 4.05
C ILE A 32 21.68 14.59 5.09
N HIS A 33 21.86 15.88 5.38
CA HIS A 33 20.88 16.65 6.13
C HIS A 33 19.59 16.70 5.30
N THR A 34 18.72 15.72 5.48
CA THR A 34 17.30 15.91 5.21
C THR A 34 16.80 16.92 6.23
N PRO A 35 16.28 18.09 5.82
CA PRO A 35 15.64 18.98 6.76
C PRO A 35 14.42 18.25 7.31
N ILE A 36 14.52 17.82 8.57
CA ILE A 36 13.34 17.50 9.35
C ILE A 36 12.56 18.82 9.41
N LEU A 37 11.36 18.84 8.84
CA LEU A 37 10.43 19.95 8.96
C LEU A 37 10.06 20.08 10.44
N GLY A 38 10.84 20.86 11.18
CA GLY A 38 10.65 21.10 12.61
C GLY A 38 11.96 21.26 13.36
N ALA A 39 12.59 22.42 13.24
CA ALA A 39 13.38 23.11 14.27
C ALA A 39 14.17 24.26 13.61
N ALA A 40 13.51 25.38 13.34
CA ALA A 40 14.22 26.64 13.30
C ALA A 40 14.28 27.15 14.74
N ASN A 41 15.42 26.96 15.40
CA ASN A 41 15.79 27.78 16.54
C ASN A 41 16.12 29.16 15.97
N THR A 42 15.23 30.11 16.17
CA THR A 42 15.56 31.54 16.15
C THR A 42 14.94 32.12 17.39
N ASP A 43 15.78 32.28 18.42
CA ASP A 43 15.57 33.33 19.42
C ASP A 43 15.59 34.64 18.65
N ASP A 44 14.44 35.28 18.49
CA ASP A 44 14.31 36.74 18.37
C ASP A 44 12.83 37.10 18.49
N ASP A 45 12.59 38.05 19.40
CA ASP A 45 11.28 38.60 19.74
C ASP A 45 10.61 39.35 18.56
N ASP A 46 9.29 39.41 18.67
CA ASP A 46 8.34 40.31 18.00
C ASP A 46 7.75 39.98 16.61
N ALA A 47 6.44 40.29 16.57
CA ALA A 47 5.53 40.48 15.45
C ALA A 47 4.66 39.29 14.99
N ALA A 48 3.38 39.43 15.32
CA ALA A 48 2.23 38.72 14.79
C ALA A 48 2.33 38.46 13.27
N SER A 49 2.34 37.19 12.86
CA SER A 49 2.06 36.82 11.47
C SER A 49 1.35 35.46 11.40
N ALA A 50 0.36 35.41 10.52
CA ALA A 50 -0.51 34.28 10.29
C ALA A 50 0.29 32.98 10.02
N HIS A 51 -0.02 31.91 10.75
CA HIS A 51 0.54 30.60 10.50
C HIS A 51 0.22 30.14 9.06
N PRO A 52 1.23 29.93 8.19
CA PRO A 52 1.00 29.30 6.91
C PRO A 52 0.59 27.85 7.19
N GLN A 53 -0.55 27.42 6.66
CA GLN A 53 -0.88 26.01 6.63
C GLN A 53 0.26 25.30 5.93
N THR A 54 0.93 24.37 6.61
CA THR A 54 1.99 23.55 6.02
C THR A 54 1.35 22.60 5.01
N VAL A 55 1.15 23.08 3.79
CA VAL A 55 0.73 22.26 2.66
C VAL A 55 1.90 21.32 2.36
N ALA A 56 1.71 20.02 2.59
CA ALA A 56 2.68 19.01 2.18
C ALA A 56 2.97 19.20 0.67
N PRO A 57 4.25 19.18 0.25
CA PRO A 57 4.59 19.40 -1.15
C PRO A 57 3.87 18.37 -2.04
N THR A 58 3.41 18.82 -3.21
CA THR A 58 2.80 17.92 -4.20
C THR A 58 3.89 16.99 -4.72
N PRO A 59 3.70 15.66 -4.67
CA PRO A 59 4.69 14.72 -5.20
C PRO A 59 5.01 15.03 -6.65
N THR A 60 6.29 15.22 -6.95
CA THR A 60 6.75 15.48 -8.32
C THR A 60 7.21 14.22 -9.03
N GLY A 61 7.43 13.14 -8.27
CA GLY A 61 8.05 11.90 -8.75
C GLY A 61 9.57 11.93 -8.63
N HIS A 62 10.19 13.11 -8.59
CA HIS A 62 11.65 13.27 -8.45
C HIS A 62 12.19 12.78 -7.11
N GLU A 63 11.32 12.70 -6.10
CA GLU A 63 11.67 12.14 -4.79
C GLU A 63 12.06 10.65 -4.91
N TYR A 64 11.43 9.94 -5.87
CA TYR A 64 11.76 8.55 -6.17
C TYR A 64 13.01 8.42 -7.03
N ASP A 65 13.26 9.36 -7.97
CA ASP A 65 14.47 9.36 -8.80
C ASP A 65 15.77 9.39 -7.96
N LEU A 66 15.76 10.09 -6.82
CA LEU A 66 16.89 10.14 -5.91
C LEU A 66 17.12 8.79 -5.21
N MET A 67 16.05 8.14 -4.76
CA MET A 67 16.14 6.79 -4.18
C MET A 67 16.62 5.78 -5.22
N ASP A 68 16.12 5.87 -6.45
CA ASP A 68 16.52 4.97 -7.54
C ASP A 68 18.00 5.12 -7.90
N LYS A 69 18.58 6.33 -7.77
CA LYS A 69 20.03 6.57 -7.88
C LYS A 69 20.83 5.96 -6.74
N ILE A 70 20.34 6.05 -5.50
CA ILE A 70 21.03 5.42 -4.35
C ILE A 70 21.02 3.89 -4.49
N VAL A 71 19.92 3.33 -5.00
CA VAL A 71 19.75 1.89 -5.17
C VAL A 71 20.39 1.43 -6.49
N SER A 72 20.75 2.30 -7.46
CA SER A 72 21.38 1.91 -8.74
C SER A 72 22.77 1.31 -8.55
N ASP A 73 23.39 1.58 -7.41
CA ASP A 73 24.71 1.06 -7.07
C ASP A 73 24.63 -0.37 -6.49
N LEU A 74 23.43 -0.88 -6.22
CA LEU A 74 23.23 -2.26 -5.77
C LEU A 74 23.17 -3.21 -6.98
N PRO A 75 23.90 -4.35 -6.93
CA PRO A 75 23.86 -5.32 -8.01
C PRO A 75 22.47 -5.93 -8.15
N ASN A 76 21.95 -5.93 -9.38
CA ASN A 76 20.75 -6.68 -9.72
C ASN A 76 21.09 -8.18 -9.74
N ILE A 77 20.70 -8.90 -8.69
CA ILE A 77 20.86 -10.36 -8.61
C ILE A 77 19.64 -11.00 -9.28
N ILE A 78 19.79 -11.34 -10.56
CA ILE A 78 18.83 -12.15 -11.30
C ILE A 78 19.58 -13.34 -11.91
N ASP A 79 19.05 -14.54 -11.71
CA ASP A 79 19.61 -15.76 -12.25
C ASP A 79 19.43 -15.80 -13.79
N ASP A 80 20.23 -16.64 -14.46
CA ASP A 80 20.26 -16.67 -15.93
C ASP A 80 18.99 -17.25 -16.57
N GLU A 81 18.22 -18.06 -15.83
CA GLU A 81 16.92 -18.56 -16.31
C GLU A 81 15.89 -17.43 -16.34
N SER A 82 15.78 -16.69 -15.24
CA SER A 82 14.91 -15.52 -15.12
C SER A 82 15.22 -14.44 -16.17
N LYS A 83 16.51 -14.21 -16.49
CA LYS A 83 16.90 -13.27 -17.57
C LYS A 83 16.34 -13.71 -18.93
N ARG A 84 16.46 -14.99 -19.28
CA ARG A 84 15.98 -15.51 -20.57
C ARG A 84 14.46 -15.37 -20.71
N GLN A 85 13.72 -15.64 -19.64
CA GLN A 85 12.26 -15.46 -19.63
C GLN A 85 11.87 -13.99 -19.86
N VAL A 86 12.57 -13.06 -19.22
CA VAL A 86 12.35 -11.62 -19.42
C VAL A 86 12.65 -11.19 -20.86
N GLU A 87 13.75 -11.64 -21.44
CA GLU A 87 14.10 -11.34 -22.84
C GLU A 87 13.03 -11.82 -23.82
N GLU A 88 12.40 -12.96 -23.54
CA GLU A 88 11.28 -13.46 -24.33
C GLU A 88 10.04 -12.57 -24.21
N TYR A 89 9.71 -12.08 -23.01
CA TYR A 89 8.62 -11.12 -22.82
C TYR A 89 8.89 -9.80 -23.55
N ILE A 90 10.12 -9.28 -23.47
CA ILE A 90 10.52 -8.04 -24.16
C ILE A 90 10.35 -8.21 -25.67
N ARG A 91 10.87 -9.31 -26.24
CA ARG A 91 10.72 -9.61 -27.66
C ARG A 91 9.25 -9.76 -28.06
N SER A 92 8.46 -10.46 -27.25
CA SER A 92 7.05 -10.72 -27.51
C SER A 92 6.18 -9.48 -27.37
N CYS A 93 6.53 -8.54 -26.48
CA CYS A 93 5.85 -7.27 -26.38
C CYS A 93 6.01 -6.43 -27.66
N ALA A 94 7.12 -6.60 -28.39
CA ALA A 94 7.38 -5.94 -29.66
C ALA A 94 7.13 -4.41 -29.58
N ASN A 95 7.73 -3.74 -28.60
CA ASN A 95 7.57 -2.31 -28.34
C ASN A 95 6.10 -1.85 -28.16
N GLY A 96 5.27 -2.67 -27.51
CA GLY A 96 3.90 -2.28 -27.20
C GLY A 96 2.86 -2.64 -28.26
N THR A 97 3.21 -3.47 -29.26
CA THR A 97 2.23 -3.97 -30.26
C THR A 97 1.85 -5.42 -30.03
N GLY A 98 2.65 -6.16 -29.27
CA GLY A 98 2.41 -7.56 -28.94
C GLY A 98 1.31 -7.76 -27.90
N PRO A 99 1.15 -9.01 -27.41
CA PRO A 99 0.13 -9.37 -26.42
C PRO A 99 0.25 -8.55 -25.14
N MET A 100 -0.89 -8.11 -24.60
CA MET A 100 -0.95 -7.32 -23.36
C MET A 100 -0.15 -7.93 -22.21
N VAL A 101 -0.24 -9.25 -22.00
CA VAL A 101 0.49 -9.96 -20.93
C VAL A 101 2.00 -9.79 -21.08
N ALA A 102 2.54 -9.93 -22.29
CA ALA A 102 3.98 -9.78 -22.53
C ALA A 102 4.44 -8.33 -22.30
N CYS A 103 3.63 -7.36 -22.72
CA CYS A 103 3.93 -5.94 -22.49
C CYS A 103 3.80 -5.52 -21.02
N PHE A 104 2.83 -6.07 -20.30
CA PHE A 104 2.75 -5.89 -18.87
C PHE A 104 3.97 -6.47 -18.15
N SER A 105 4.36 -7.72 -18.44
CA SER A 105 5.56 -8.33 -17.84
C SER A 105 6.83 -7.54 -18.16
N THR A 106 6.91 -6.99 -19.38
CA THR A 106 7.99 -6.08 -19.77
C THR A 106 7.97 -4.81 -18.92
N ALA A 107 6.80 -4.19 -18.72
CA ALA A 107 6.65 -3.01 -17.88
C ALA A 107 7.04 -3.28 -16.41
N GLU A 108 6.61 -4.41 -15.84
CA GLU A 108 7.03 -4.85 -14.50
C GLU A 108 8.54 -4.95 -14.40
N TYR A 109 9.18 -5.58 -15.40
CA TYR A 109 10.64 -5.70 -15.42
C TYR A 109 11.34 -4.35 -15.51
N LEU A 110 10.87 -3.48 -16.41
CA LEU A 110 11.38 -2.13 -16.57
C LEU A 110 11.26 -1.34 -15.27
N SER A 111 10.13 -1.45 -14.58
CA SER A 111 9.86 -0.76 -13.32
C SER A 111 10.71 -1.32 -12.18
N LEU A 112 10.64 -2.62 -11.90
CA LEU A 112 11.21 -3.21 -10.68
C LEU A 112 12.72 -3.44 -10.77
N PHE A 113 13.24 -3.84 -11.94
CA PHE A 113 14.63 -4.26 -12.09
C PHE A 113 15.50 -3.22 -12.79
N LEU A 114 14.99 -2.61 -13.87
CA LEU A 114 15.76 -1.60 -14.61
C LEU A 114 15.51 -0.17 -14.13
N ARG A 115 14.50 0.05 -13.27
CA ARG A 115 14.06 1.37 -12.78
C ARG A 115 13.79 2.38 -13.90
N LYS A 116 13.42 1.88 -15.08
CA LYS A 116 12.98 2.66 -16.23
C LYS A 116 11.48 2.94 -16.08
N HIS A 117 11.15 3.71 -15.06
CA HIS A 117 9.75 3.91 -14.64
C HIS A 117 8.92 4.68 -15.68
N ALA A 118 9.53 5.54 -16.49
CA ALA A 118 8.84 6.22 -17.59
C ALA A 118 8.44 5.24 -18.69
N ASP A 119 9.38 4.43 -19.17
CA ASP A 119 9.13 3.39 -20.18
C ASP A 119 8.08 2.36 -19.69
N ALA A 120 8.12 2.02 -18.39
CA ALA A 120 7.11 1.16 -17.77
C ALA A 120 5.72 1.83 -17.76
N ALA A 121 5.64 3.12 -17.41
CA ALA A 121 4.38 3.87 -17.41
C ALA A 121 3.73 3.91 -18.80
N ASP A 122 4.53 4.11 -19.85
CA ASP A 122 4.06 4.10 -21.24
C ASP A 122 3.48 2.75 -21.64
N LEU A 123 4.15 1.65 -21.26
CA LEU A 123 3.64 0.30 -21.50
C LEU A 123 2.38 0.00 -20.69
N TYR A 124 2.30 0.39 -19.41
CA TYR A 124 1.08 0.22 -18.62
C TYR A 124 -0.09 1.00 -19.21
N TYR A 125 0.14 2.22 -19.70
CA TYR A 125 -0.89 3.01 -20.39
C TYR A 125 -1.35 2.29 -21.66
N ASN A 126 -0.40 1.85 -22.49
CA ASN A 126 -0.69 1.11 -23.71
C ASN A 126 -1.55 -0.13 -23.46
N THR A 127 -1.27 -0.93 -22.43
CA THR A 127 -2.03 -2.15 -22.12
C THR A 127 -3.30 -1.90 -21.30
N CYS A 128 -3.42 -0.77 -20.61
CA CYS A 128 -4.67 -0.36 -19.94
C CYS A 128 -5.73 0.19 -20.92
N PHE A 129 -5.28 0.73 -22.07
CA PHE A 129 -6.13 1.40 -23.05
C PHE A 129 -5.89 0.90 -24.49
N ARG A 130 -6.03 -0.40 -24.73
CA ARG A 130 -5.99 -0.94 -26.09
C ARG A 130 -7.31 -0.72 -26.82
N PRO A 131 -7.30 -0.63 -28.16
CA PRO A 131 -8.52 -0.62 -28.97
C PRO A 131 -9.46 -1.78 -28.65
N ALA A 132 -10.77 -1.58 -28.78
CA ALA A 132 -11.79 -2.61 -28.50
C ALA A 132 -11.64 -3.91 -29.32
N ASN A 133 -10.97 -3.83 -30.48
CA ASN A 133 -10.74 -4.95 -31.37
C ASN A 133 -9.41 -5.69 -31.08
N ASP A 134 -8.65 -5.28 -30.07
CA ASP A 134 -7.44 -5.97 -29.64
C ASP A 134 -7.82 -7.36 -29.11
N LYS A 135 -7.19 -8.39 -29.67
CA LYS A 135 -7.47 -9.81 -29.37
C LYS A 135 -6.46 -10.42 -28.41
N SER A 136 -5.70 -9.59 -27.70
CA SER A 136 -4.75 -10.07 -26.71
C SER A 136 -5.46 -10.95 -25.66
N PRO A 137 -4.86 -12.08 -25.27
CA PRO A 137 -5.40 -12.91 -24.20
C PRO A 137 -5.49 -12.12 -22.90
N ASN A 138 -6.47 -12.46 -22.06
CA ASN A 138 -6.72 -11.85 -20.74
C ASN A 138 -7.05 -10.34 -20.76
N GLY A 139 -7.27 -9.76 -21.93
CA GLY A 139 -7.86 -8.43 -22.04
C GLY A 139 -9.34 -8.47 -21.64
N VAL A 140 -9.80 -7.41 -20.96
CA VAL A 140 -11.19 -7.23 -20.53
C VAL A 140 -11.75 -5.96 -21.15
N LEU A 141 -12.94 -6.02 -21.74
CA LEU A 141 -13.58 -4.85 -22.32
C LEU A 141 -14.12 -3.95 -21.19
N VAL A 142 -13.56 -2.75 -21.06
CA VAL A 142 -13.96 -1.74 -20.07
C VAL A 142 -14.04 -0.39 -20.76
N ASP A 143 -15.14 0.34 -20.61
CA ASP A 143 -15.37 1.66 -21.24
C ASP A 143 -15.07 1.70 -22.75
N GLY A 144 -15.47 0.67 -23.48
CA GLY A 144 -15.30 0.61 -24.94
C GLY A 144 -13.86 0.42 -25.41
N THR A 145 -12.93 0.02 -24.53
CA THR A 145 -11.54 -0.32 -24.85
C THR A 145 -11.13 -1.60 -24.15
N MET A 146 -10.15 -2.32 -24.69
CA MET A 146 -9.60 -3.50 -24.04
C MET A 146 -8.56 -3.07 -23.01
N ALA A 147 -8.73 -3.55 -21.78
CA ALA A 147 -7.83 -3.29 -20.67
C ALA A 147 -7.19 -4.58 -20.20
N TYR A 148 -5.89 -4.52 -19.88
CA TYR A 148 -5.27 -5.46 -18.97
C TYR A 148 -5.34 -4.89 -17.55
N PRO A 149 -6.25 -5.38 -16.67
CA PRO A 149 -6.56 -4.73 -15.40
C PRO A 149 -5.35 -4.47 -14.47
N PRO A 150 -4.35 -5.37 -14.36
CA PRO A 150 -3.13 -5.10 -13.61
C PRO A 150 -2.35 -3.88 -14.10
N SER A 151 -2.36 -3.60 -15.41
CA SER A 151 -1.70 -2.41 -15.96
C SER A 151 -2.40 -1.13 -15.54
N CYS A 152 -3.73 -1.11 -15.55
CA CYS A 152 -4.50 0.02 -15.04
C CYS A 152 -4.22 0.26 -13.55
N PHE A 153 -4.11 -0.81 -12.76
CA PHE A 153 -3.75 -0.73 -11.35
C PHE A 153 -2.36 -0.11 -11.13
N ASN A 154 -1.32 -0.61 -11.82
CA ASN A 154 0.05 -0.11 -11.66
C ASN A 154 0.22 1.32 -12.19
N LEU A 155 -0.45 1.67 -13.29
CA LEU A 155 -0.52 3.05 -13.77
C LEU A 155 -1.23 3.95 -12.74
N GLY A 156 -2.30 3.47 -12.11
CA GLY A 156 -3.00 4.18 -11.03
C GLY A 156 -2.07 4.49 -9.87
N GLN A 157 -1.27 3.53 -9.42
CA GLN A 157 -0.26 3.75 -8.37
C GLN A 157 0.80 4.78 -8.78
N MET A 158 1.25 4.76 -10.04
CA MET A 158 2.18 5.76 -10.56
C MET A 158 1.55 7.16 -10.54
N ARG A 159 0.29 7.32 -10.96
CA ARG A 159 -0.43 8.62 -10.88
C ARG A 159 -0.65 9.11 -9.45
N MET A 160 -0.75 8.20 -8.48
CA MET A 160 -0.85 8.53 -7.06
C MET A 160 0.47 8.98 -6.43
N THR A 161 1.60 8.85 -7.14
CA THR A 161 2.94 9.15 -6.63
C THR A 161 3.75 10.09 -7.52
N GLY A 162 3.34 10.30 -8.77
CA GLY A 162 4.13 10.98 -9.80
C GLY A 162 5.29 10.14 -10.33
N LYS A 163 5.43 8.87 -9.90
CA LYS A 163 6.54 8.01 -10.27
C LYS A 163 6.55 7.75 -11.77
N GLY A 164 7.75 7.64 -12.36
CA GLY A 164 7.91 7.42 -13.80
C GLY A 164 7.56 8.62 -14.66
N ARG A 165 7.70 9.84 -14.11
CA ARG A 165 7.32 11.11 -14.79
C ARG A 165 5.85 11.15 -15.18
N THR A 166 5.02 10.37 -14.50
CA THR A 166 3.58 10.49 -14.65
C THR A 166 3.14 11.77 -13.92
N GLU A 167 2.20 12.49 -14.51
CA GLU A 167 1.58 13.63 -13.83
C GLU A 167 0.84 13.12 -12.59
N PHE A 168 1.22 13.63 -11.42
CA PHE A 168 0.57 13.30 -10.16
C PHE A 168 -0.88 13.80 -10.17
N SER A 169 -1.82 12.87 -10.01
CA SER A 169 -3.24 13.20 -9.93
C SER A 169 -3.99 12.11 -9.19
N ARG A 170 -4.57 12.47 -8.04
CA ARG A 170 -5.40 11.56 -7.23
C ARG A 170 -6.69 11.20 -7.94
N SER A 171 -7.30 12.14 -8.66
CA SER A 171 -8.52 11.89 -9.44
C SER A 171 -8.28 10.92 -10.59
N GLU A 172 -7.15 11.05 -11.31
CA GLU A 172 -6.79 10.10 -12.36
C GLU A 172 -6.40 8.73 -11.80
N GLY A 173 -5.65 8.70 -10.69
CA GLY A 173 -5.37 7.47 -9.95
C GLY A 173 -6.65 6.73 -9.53
N TYR A 174 -7.63 7.45 -8.97
CA TYR A 174 -8.94 6.91 -8.62
C TYR A 174 -9.68 6.31 -9.83
N LYS A 175 -9.71 7.01 -10.98
CA LYS A 175 -10.35 6.51 -12.20
C LYS A 175 -9.67 5.25 -12.74
N LEU A 176 -8.34 5.18 -12.66
CA LEU A 176 -7.58 4.01 -13.06
C LEU A 176 -7.84 2.80 -12.14
N PHE A 177 -7.96 3.03 -10.83
CA PHE A 177 -8.37 1.98 -9.90
C PHE A 177 -9.81 1.52 -10.14
N ASP A 178 -10.76 2.44 -10.38
CA ASP A 178 -12.13 2.10 -10.75
C ASP A 178 -12.17 1.24 -12.02
N ARG A 179 -11.44 1.65 -13.05
CA ARG A 179 -11.32 0.91 -14.31
C ARG A 179 -10.72 -0.48 -14.10
N ALA A 180 -9.63 -0.60 -13.36
CA ALA A 180 -9.00 -1.88 -13.03
C ALA A 180 -9.94 -2.78 -12.21
N CYS A 181 -10.67 -2.20 -11.25
CA CYS A 181 -11.63 -2.92 -10.42
C CYS A 181 -12.78 -3.49 -11.26
N ARG A 182 -13.36 -2.70 -12.19
CA ARG A 182 -14.37 -3.18 -13.14
C ARG A 182 -13.83 -4.23 -14.10
N GLY A 183 -12.52 -4.23 -14.35
CA GLY A 183 -11.81 -5.32 -15.02
C GLY A 183 -11.56 -6.57 -14.15
N GLY A 184 -11.98 -6.56 -12.88
CA GLY A 184 -11.87 -7.70 -11.95
C GLY A 184 -10.59 -7.72 -11.10
N HIS A 185 -9.80 -6.65 -11.08
CA HIS A 185 -8.58 -6.56 -10.28
C HIS A 185 -8.86 -6.28 -8.79
N GLY A 186 -8.69 -7.30 -7.94
CA GLY A 186 -9.03 -7.22 -6.51
C GLY A 186 -8.31 -6.12 -5.74
N GLY A 187 -6.99 -6.00 -5.92
CA GLY A 187 -6.20 -4.93 -5.27
C GLY A 187 -6.62 -3.52 -5.69
N ALA A 188 -7.17 -3.37 -6.91
CA ALA A 188 -7.66 -2.08 -7.36
C ALA A 188 -8.99 -1.72 -6.70
N CYS A 189 -9.90 -2.69 -6.57
CA CYS A 189 -11.13 -2.52 -5.81
C CYS A 189 -10.84 -2.15 -4.35
N TYR A 190 -9.85 -2.79 -3.72
CA TYR A 190 -9.42 -2.47 -2.36
C TYR A 190 -8.86 -1.05 -2.24
N LEU A 191 -7.93 -0.64 -3.11
CA LEU A 191 -7.40 0.73 -3.09
C LEU A 191 -8.49 1.77 -3.38
N GLN A 192 -9.39 1.49 -4.32
CA GLN A 192 -10.53 2.35 -4.60
C GLN A 192 -11.41 2.50 -3.35
N ALA A 193 -11.73 1.41 -2.66
CA ALA A 193 -12.50 1.45 -1.41
C ALA A 193 -11.80 2.30 -0.34
N LYS A 194 -10.47 2.17 -0.17
CA LYS A 194 -9.70 3.01 0.76
C LYS A 194 -9.75 4.49 0.40
N MET A 195 -9.69 4.84 -0.89
CA MET A 195 -9.83 6.22 -1.34
C MET A 195 -11.23 6.76 -1.03
N LEU A 196 -12.28 5.97 -1.26
CA LEU A 196 -13.67 6.32 -0.95
C LEU A 196 -13.92 6.50 0.55
N LEU A 197 -13.11 5.87 1.41
CA LEU A 197 -13.17 6.00 2.87
C LEU A 197 -12.28 7.13 3.43
N SER A 198 -11.54 7.84 2.58
CA SER A 198 -10.72 8.99 3.00
C SER A 198 -11.61 10.17 3.35
N TYR A 199 -11.19 11.03 4.28
CA TYR A 199 -11.99 12.19 4.70
C TYR A 199 -12.50 13.00 3.47
N PRO A 200 -13.77 13.42 3.40
CA PRO A 200 -14.29 14.11 2.22
C PRO A 200 -13.45 15.32 1.82
N GLY A 201 -13.11 15.41 0.54
CA GLY A 201 -12.27 16.48 0.00
C GLY A 201 -10.78 16.39 0.34
N SER A 202 -10.34 15.48 1.23
CA SER A 202 -8.92 15.33 1.59
C SER A 202 -8.03 14.86 0.42
N LEU A 203 -8.63 14.20 -0.57
CA LEU A 203 -7.95 13.75 -1.78
C LEU A 203 -8.10 14.75 -2.95
N GLY A 204 -8.70 15.92 -2.71
CA GLY A 204 -8.98 16.92 -3.73
C GLY A 204 -10.24 16.63 -4.55
N GLU A 205 -10.50 17.48 -5.54
CA GLU A 205 -11.65 17.33 -6.45
C GLU A 205 -11.54 16.04 -7.28
N GLY A 206 -12.70 15.45 -7.62
CA GLY A 206 -12.77 14.27 -8.49
C GLY A 206 -12.56 12.92 -7.79
N VAL A 207 -12.31 12.90 -6.47
CA VAL A 207 -12.34 11.67 -5.65
C VAL A 207 -13.48 11.77 -4.62
N PRO A 208 -14.57 11.01 -4.80
CA PRO A 208 -15.71 11.10 -3.90
C PRO A 208 -15.45 10.38 -2.57
N TYR A 209 -16.17 10.81 -1.52
CA TYR A 209 -16.37 10.02 -0.32
C TYR A 209 -17.64 9.18 -0.49
N ASP A 210 -17.53 7.87 -0.32
CA ASP A 210 -18.68 6.97 -0.45
C ASP A 210 -18.44 5.67 0.35
N ALA A 211 -18.85 5.70 1.62
CA ALA A 211 -18.68 4.55 2.52
C ALA A 211 -19.50 3.33 2.08
N ALA A 212 -20.65 3.51 1.42
CA ALA A 212 -21.50 2.43 0.96
C ALA A 212 -20.85 1.70 -0.24
N LYS A 213 -20.43 2.46 -1.26
CA LYS A 213 -19.68 1.89 -2.40
C LYS A 213 -18.38 1.23 -1.92
N ALA A 214 -17.67 1.84 -0.96
CA ALA A 214 -16.48 1.22 -0.39
C ALA A 214 -16.78 -0.13 0.29
N ALA A 215 -17.89 -0.22 1.02
CA ALA A 215 -18.32 -1.45 1.67
C ALA A 215 -18.63 -2.57 0.66
N ASP A 216 -19.34 -2.22 -0.43
CA ASP A 216 -19.66 -3.16 -1.50
C ASP A 216 -18.40 -3.68 -2.19
N LEU A 217 -17.43 -2.80 -2.47
CA LEU A 217 -16.14 -3.17 -3.03
C LEU A 217 -15.37 -4.10 -2.08
N LEU A 218 -15.27 -3.75 -0.79
CA LEU A 218 -14.57 -4.58 0.20
C LEU A 218 -15.25 -5.95 0.37
N LYS A 219 -16.59 -5.99 0.33
CA LYS A 219 -17.36 -7.22 0.38
C LYS A 219 -17.04 -8.09 -0.83
N PHE A 220 -17.09 -7.54 -2.04
CA PHE A 220 -16.73 -8.25 -3.26
C PHE A 220 -15.31 -8.83 -3.18
N VAL A 221 -14.31 -8.05 -2.75
CA VAL A 221 -12.92 -8.53 -2.66
C VAL A 221 -12.76 -9.59 -1.57
N CYS A 222 -13.42 -9.43 -0.41
CA CYS A 222 -13.44 -10.42 0.66
C CYS A 222 -14.07 -11.76 0.21
N GLU A 223 -15.15 -11.71 -0.55
CA GLU A 223 -15.93 -12.90 -0.94
C GLU A 223 -15.35 -13.57 -2.19
N GLU A 224 -15.18 -12.82 -3.26
CA GLU A 224 -14.82 -13.34 -4.59
C GLU A 224 -13.31 -13.47 -4.82
N LYS A 225 -12.51 -12.65 -4.13
CA LYS A 225 -11.02 -12.69 -4.23
C LYS A 225 -10.37 -13.32 -3.01
N GLU A 226 -11.19 -13.76 -2.07
CA GLU A 226 -10.77 -14.37 -0.82
C GLU A 226 -9.80 -13.52 0.01
N ASP A 227 -9.82 -12.20 -0.16
CA ASP A 227 -8.85 -11.32 0.49
C ASP A 227 -9.17 -11.12 1.97
N SER A 228 -8.26 -11.55 2.83
CA SER A 228 -8.46 -11.51 4.28
C SER A 228 -8.38 -10.10 4.86
N VAL A 229 -7.61 -9.21 4.23
CA VAL A 229 -7.49 -7.80 4.60
C VAL A 229 -8.79 -7.06 4.32
N SER A 230 -9.41 -7.28 3.15
CA SER A 230 -10.71 -6.68 2.80
C SER A 230 -11.82 -7.12 3.75
N CYS A 231 -11.83 -8.40 4.15
CA CYS A 231 -12.76 -8.89 5.18
C CYS A 231 -12.58 -8.14 6.50
N PHE A 232 -11.34 -7.96 6.94
CA PHE A 232 -11.00 -7.22 8.15
C PHE A 232 -11.40 -5.73 8.05
N THR A 233 -11.08 -5.07 6.94
CA THR A 233 -11.39 -3.66 6.73
C THR A 233 -12.90 -3.43 6.75
N LEU A 234 -13.69 -4.27 6.08
CA LEU A 234 -15.15 -4.18 6.15
C LEU A 234 -15.69 -4.44 7.57
N ALA A 235 -15.16 -5.45 8.26
CA ALA A 235 -15.58 -5.75 9.62
C ALA A 235 -15.30 -4.58 10.58
N THR A 236 -14.12 -3.96 10.49
CA THR A 236 -13.78 -2.81 11.34
C THR A 236 -14.61 -1.57 11.00
N LEU A 237 -14.97 -1.38 9.73
CA LEU A 237 -15.91 -0.35 9.30
C LEU A 237 -17.30 -0.57 9.92
N LEU A 238 -17.79 -1.82 9.94
CA LEU A 238 -19.09 -2.18 10.54
C LEU A 238 -19.08 -2.16 12.07
N LEU A 239 -17.96 -2.47 12.73
CA LEU A 239 -17.85 -2.37 14.19
C LEU A 239 -17.82 -0.93 14.67
N ARG A 240 -17.23 -0.04 13.85
CA ARG A 240 -17.28 1.40 14.06
C ARG A 240 -18.69 1.93 13.82
N GLY A 241 -19.21 1.68 12.62
CA GLY A 241 -20.52 2.10 12.15
C GLY A 241 -20.85 3.57 12.46
N ASP A 242 -22.12 3.79 12.76
CA ASP A 242 -22.75 5.05 13.14
C ASP A 242 -22.52 5.43 14.61
N LYS A 243 -21.85 4.60 15.40
CA LYS A 243 -21.57 4.84 16.83
C LYS A 243 -20.30 5.64 17.09
N VAL A 244 -19.49 5.93 16.08
CA VAL A 244 -18.39 6.91 16.22
C VAL A 244 -18.91 8.28 15.84
N ASN A 245 -18.71 9.24 16.75
CA ASN A 245 -19.05 10.65 16.58
C ASN A 245 -18.57 11.14 15.21
N ALA A 246 -19.50 11.21 14.27
CA ALA A 246 -19.30 11.82 12.96
C ALA A 246 -19.38 13.35 13.06
N ASP A 247 -19.78 13.86 14.22
CA ASP A 247 -20.00 15.28 14.49
C ASP A 247 -18.69 16.02 14.78
N ALA A 248 -17.53 15.35 14.89
CA ALA A 248 -16.25 16.04 14.93
C ALA A 248 -14.99 15.26 14.53
N ASP A 249 -13.98 16.01 14.05
CA ASP A 249 -12.64 15.53 13.71
C ASP A 249 -11.70 15.43 14.91
N ASN A 250 -10.70 14.53 14.83
CA ASN A 250 -9.63 14.39 15.85
C ASN A 250 -10.15 14.34 17.30
N VAL A 251 -11.23 13.59 17.51
CA VAL A 251 -11.90 13.40 18.80
C VAL A 251 -11.22 12.31 19.64
N SER A 252 -11.15 12.53 20.95
CA SER A 252 -10.79 11.47 21.89
C SER A 252 -11.85 10.35 21.88
N PRO A 253 -11.53 9.12 22.32
CA PRO A 253 -12.53 8.05 22.41
C PRO A 253 -13.76 8.40 23.26
N ASP A 254 -13.63 9.26 24.27
CA ASP A 254 -14.75 9.72 25.09
C ASP A 254 -15.62 10.74 24.36
N GLU A 255 -15.00 11.68 23.63
CA GLU A 255 -15.70 12.62 22.73
C GLU A 255 -16.39 11.85 21.59
N ALA A 256 -15.72 10.82 21.05
CA ALA A 256 -16.23 9.96 20.00
C ALA A 256 -17.47 9.15 20.41
N ARG A 257 -17.63 8.90 21.71
CA ARG A 257 -18.77 8.16 22.29
C ARG A 257 -19.83 9.07 22.91
N GLY A 258 -19.64 10.40 22.83
CA GLY A 258 -20.53 11.36 23.49
C GLY A 258 -20.45 11.35 25.03
N ILE A 259 -19.45 10.68 25.62
CA ILE A 259 -19.21 10.65 27.07
C ILE A 259 -18.70 12.02 27.54
N LYS A 260 -17.93 12.71 26.70
CA LYS A 260 -17.45 14.08 26.93
C LYS A 260 -17.90 14.98 25.79
N GLN A 261 -18.24 16.22 26.14
CA GLN A 261 -18.46 17.29 25.15
C GLN A 261 -17.15 17.64 24.44
N LEU A 262 -17.25 18.10 23.20
CA LEU A 262 -16.11 18.53 22.41
C LEU A 262 -15.43 19.73 23.06
N GLN A 263 -14.16 19.58 23.44
CA GLN A 263 -13.40 20.66 24.05
C GLN A 263 -12.82 21.61 23.00
N VAL A 264 -12.85 22.92 23.27
CA VAL A 264 -12.17 23.90 22.43
C VAL A 264 -10.68 23.88 22.79
N ARG A 265 -9.81 23.65 21.80
CA ARG A 265 -8.36 23.62 21.96
C ARG A 265 -7.74 24.88 21.32
N ALA A 266 -6.93 25.61 22.08
CA ALA A 266 -6.16 26.73 21.55
C ALA A 266 -5.17 26.17 20.51
N ASN A 267 -5.22 26.67 19.28
CA ASN A 267 -4.44 26.23 18.10
C ASN A 267 -5.01 25.10 17.25
N GLU A 268 -6.30 24.78 17.41
CA GLU A 268 -6.99 23.88 16.48
C GLU A 268 -8.12 24.56 15.74
N ARG A 269 -8.40 24.09 14.51
CA ARG A 269 -9.61 24.48 13.80
C ARG A 269 -10.84 23.94 14.53
N PRO A 270 -12.03 24.56 14.34
CA PRO A 270 -13.28 23.95 14.78
C PRO A 270 -13.36 22.52 14.28
N ARG A 271 -13.56 21.59 15.22
CA ARG A 271 -13.59 20.16 14.95
C ARG A 271 -14.97 19.69 14.54
N GLU A 272 -16.00 20.50 14.78
CA GLU A 272 -17.39 20.19 14.51
C GLU A 272 -17.64 19.86 13.02
N LYS A 273 -18.55 18.92 12.80
CA LYS A 273 -19.03 18.54 11.47
C LYS A 273 -19.65 19.75 10.82
N ARG A 274 -19.19 20.02 9.61
CA ARG A 274 -19.69 21.14 8.84
C ARG A 274 -21.02 20.78 8.16
N PRO A 275 -21.88 21.76 7.85
CA PRO A 275 -23.14 21.48 7.14
C PRO A 275 -22.94 20.82 5.76
N ASP A 276 -21.82 21.07 5.10
CA ASP A 276 -21.43 20.50 3.80
C ASP A 276 -20.68 19.15 3.91
N ASP A 277 -20.59 18.62 5.13
CA ASP A 277 -19.85 17.40 5.40
C ASP A 277 -20.62 16.14 5.01
N ALA A 278 -20.19 15.54 3.90
CA ALA A 278 -20.78 14.34 3.31
C ALA A 278 -20.37 13.03 4.02
N ARG A 279 -19.71 13.05 5.21
CA ARG A 279 -19.38 11.84 5.97
C ARG A 279 -20.63 11.11 6.44
N ALA A 280 -21.11 10.21 5.59
CA ALA A 280 -22.10 9.19 5.90
C ALA A 280 -21.39 7.94 6.45
N SER A 281 -21.82 7.48 7.62
CA SER A 281 -21.35 6.22 8.20
C SER A 281 -22.25 5.06 7.79
N LEU A 282 -21.70 3.86 7.76
CA LEU A 282 -22.50 2.64 7.69
C LEU A 282 -23.22 2.41 9.03
N GLN A 283 -24.36 1.74 8.99
CA GLN A 283 -24.99 1.23 10.21
C GLN A 283 -24.08 0.21 10.87
N ARG A 284 -23.90 0.31 12.19
CA ARG A 284 -23.11 -0.64 12.95
C ARG A 284 -23.74 -2.04 12.94
N ASP A 285 -22.96 -3.05 12.55
CA ASP A 285 -23.39 -4.45 12.55
C ASP A 285 -22.28 -5.39 13.10
N PRO A 286 -22.30 -5.66 14.41
CA PRO A 286 -21.31 -6.55 15.02
C PRO A 286 -21.41 -7.99 14.54
N LYS A 287 -22.61 -8.50 14.25
CA LYS A 287 -22.80 -9.90 13.83
C LYS A 287 -22.21 -10.15 12.45
N LEU A 288 -22.45 -9.24 11.51
CA LEU A 288 -21.81 -9.33 10.20
C LEU A 288 -20.29 -9.14 10.32
N ALA A 289 -19.84 -8.23 11.18
CA ALA A 289 -18.41 -8.06 11.43
C ALA A 289 -17.74 -9.31 12.02
N GLU A 290 -18.38 -10.02 12.95
CA GLU A 290 -17.92 -11.29 13.49
C GLU A 290 -17.69 -12.32 12.36
N GLN A 291 -18.67 -12.48 11.46
CA GLN A 291 -18.57 -13.41 10.33
C GLN A 291 -17.41 -13.06 9.38
N LEU A 292 -17.25 -11.77 9.08
CA LEU A 292 -16.16 -11.28 8.24
C LEU A 292 -14.79 -11.46 8.91
N LEU A 293 -14.69 -11.22 10.21
CA LEU A 293 -13.47 -11.48 10.96
C LEU A 293 -13.15 -12.98 11.02
N GLN A 294 -14.16 -13.84 11.16
CA GLN A 294 -13.97 -15.29 11.12
C GLN A 294 -13.38 -15.73 9.78
N ARG A 295 -13.90 -15.20 8.65
CA ARG A 295 -13.34 -15.43 7.31
C ARG A 295 -11.91 -14.91 7.16
N GLY A 296 -11.64 -13.70 7.63
CA GLY A 296 -10.28 -13.14 7.60
C GLY A 296 -9.30 -13.97 8.43
N CYS A 297 -9.72 -14.39 9.63
CA CYS A 297 -8.93 -15.21 10.54
C CYS A 297 -8.66 -16.61 9.97
N SER A 298 -9.65 -17.29 9.38
CA SER A 298 -9.46 -18.61 8.76
C SER A 298 -8.50 -18.57 7.57
N ARG A 299 -8.29 -17.39 6.99
CA ARG A 299 -7.33 -17.13 5.90
C ARG A 299 -5.99 -16.57 6.40
N GLY A 300 -5.71 -16.70 7.69
CA GLY A 300 -4.41 -16.36 8.28
C GLY A 300 -4.20 -14.88 8.60
N HIS A 301 -5.24 -14.03 8.55
CA HIS A 301 -5.11 -12.64 8.96
C HIS A 301 -5.15 -12.51 10.48
N ALA A 302 -3.97 -12.46 11.11
CA ALA A 302 -3.82 -12.39 12.56
C ALA A 302 -4.61 -11.23 13.21
N PRO A 303 -4.68 -10.00 12.65
CA PRO A 303 -5.51 -8.95 13.22
C PRO A 303 -7.01 -9.28 13.26
N SER A 304 -7.51 -10.12 12.35
CA SER A 304 -8.90 -10.58 12.41
C SER A 304 -9.13 -11.53 13.57
N CYS A 305 -8.22 -12.47 13.80
CA CYS A 305 -8.27 -13.37 14.96
C CYS A 305 -8.19 -12.57 16.27
N TYR A 306 -7.30 -11.59 16.34
CA TYR A 306 -7.16 -10.73 17.51
C TYR A 306 -8.47 -9.99 17.83
N ASN A 307 -9.11 -9.39 16.82
CA ASN A 307 -10.38 -8.69 17.03
C ASN A 307 -11.50 -9.65 17.49
N LEU A 308 -11.53 -10.90 17.01
CA LEU A 308 -12.46 -11.91 17.53
C LEU A 308 -12.18 -12.26 18.99
N ALA A 309 -10.91 -12.39 19.38
CA ALA A 309 -10.55 -12.64 20.78
C ALA A 309 -11.09 -11.51 21.67
N VAL A 310 -10.84 -10.25 21.30
CA VAL A 310 -11.34 -9.07 22.02
C VAL A 310 -12.88 -9.06 22.07
N MET A 311 -13.53 -9.34 20.94
CA MET A 311 -14.98 -9.36 20.81
C MET A 311 -15.62 -10.41 21.74
N TYR A 312 -15.06 -11.62 21.83
CA TYR A 312 -15.57 -12.65 22.74
C TYR A 312 -15.17 -12.42 24.20
N THR A 313 -14.09 -11.69 24.50
CA THR A 313 -13.77 -11.30 25.88
C THR A 313 -14.76 -10.25 26.40
N GLN A 314 -15.06 -9.24 25.57
CA GLN A 314 -15.85 -8.08 25.99
C GLN A 314 -17.35 -8.27 25.77
N GLY A 315 -17.74 -9.13 24.83
CA GLY A 315 -19.11 -9.18 24.31
C GLY A 315 -19.43 -7.94 23.48
N ASP A 316 -20.49 -8.02 22.68
CA ASP A 316 -20.99 -6.90 21.87
C ASP A 316 -22.49 -7.07 21.61
N ASP A 317 -23.12 -6.12 20.92
CA ASP A 317 -24.54 -6.19 20.56
C ASP A 317 -24.83 -7.47 19.76
N GLY A 318 -25.50 -8.42 20.41
CA GLY A 318 -25.82 -9.72 19.83
C GLY A 318 -24.66 -10.73 19.76
N ILE A 319 -23.55 -10.46 20.45
CA ILE A 319 -22.41 -11.36 20.59
C ILE A 319 -22.12 -11.59 22.06
N GLU A 320 -22.37 -12.82 22.51
CA GLU A 320 -22.15 -13.19 23.91
C GLU A 320 -20.67 -13.37 24.23
N LYS A 321 -20.31 -13.04 25.47
CA LYS A 321 -18.97 -13.33 26.00
C LYS A 321 -18.72 -14.83 25.99
N SER A 322 -17.51 -15.22 25.58
CA SER A 322 -17.07 -16.62 25.62
C SER A 322 -15.58 -16.68 25.88
N GLU A 323 -15.19 -17.05 27.11
CA GLU A 323 -13.78 -17.20 27.48
C GLU A 323 -13.09 -18.29 26.64
N THR A 324 -13.82 -19.37 26.31
CA THR A 324 -13.30 -20.45 25.47
C THR A 324 -12.96 -19.96 24.08
N LYS A 325 -13.89 -19.26 23.40
CA LYS A 325 -13.62 -18.71 22.06
C LYS A 325 -12.57 -17.61 22.10
N ALA A 326 -12.61 -16.74 23.11
CA ALA A 326 -11.61 -15.70 23.27
C ALA A 326 -10.20 -16.28 23.35
N LYS A 327 -10.00 -17.32 24.16
CA LYS A 327 -8.73 -18.03 24.27
C LYS A 327 -8.33 -18.73 22.97
N GLU A 328 -9.28 -19.39 22.30
CA GLU A 328 -9.02 -20.04 21.01
C GLU A 328 -8.48 -19.05 19.97
N TYR A 329 -9.12 -17.89 19.83
CA TYR A 329 -8.69 -16.86 18.87
C TYR A 329 -7.41 -16.15 19.31
N GLN A 330 -7.15 -16.04 20.62
CA GLN A 330 -5.88 -15.56 21.15
C GLN A 330 -4.75 -16.51 20.76
N ASP A 331 -4.89 -17.81 21.03
CA ASP A 331 -3.89 -18.83 20.69
C ASP A 331 -3.62 -18.85 19.18
N LYS A 332 -4.67 -18.75 18.34
CA LYS A 332 -4.55 -18.60 16.88
C LYS A 332 -3.79 -17.34 16.47
N THR A 333 -4.03 -16.22 17.14
CA THR A 333 -3.31 -14.97 16.87
C THR A 333 -1.82 -15.14 17.14
N GLU A 334 -1.47 -15.73 18.28
CA GLU A 334 -0.09 -16.01 18.66
C GLU A 334 0.59 -16.97 17.68
N GLU A 335 -0.11 -18.02 17.24
CA GLU A 335 0.40 -18.96 16.22
C GLU A 335 0.71 -18.24 14.90
N LEU A 336 -0.22 -17.42 14.40
CA LEU A 336 -0.04 -16.68 13.14
C LEU A 336 1.08 -15.65 13.26
N VAL A 337 1.14 -14.92 14.38
CA VAL A 337 2.22 -13.96 14.66
C VAL A 337 3.58 -14.67 14.68
N LYS A 338 3.68 -15.84 15.33
CA LYS A 338 4.91 -16.63 15.36
C LYS A 338 5.29 -17.16 13.98
N ARG A 339 4.32 -17.63 13.20
CA ARG A 339 4.54 -18.17 11.85
C ARG A 339 5.00 -17.10 10.86
N TYR A 340 4.41 -15.91 10.93
CA TYR A 340 4.63 -14.83 9.97
C TYR A 340 5.48 -13.66 10.53
N GLY A 341 6.12 -13.86 11.68
CA GLY A 341 7.16 -12.97 12.21
C GLY A 341 6.68 -11.66 12.84
N GLY A 342 5.43 -11.56 13.31
CA GLY A 342 4.89 -10.38 13.99
C GLY A 342 4.74 -9.11 13.14
N PHE A 343 5.21 -9.14 11.90
CA PHE A 343 4.97 -8.12 10.88
C PHE A 343 3.77 -8.55 10.03
N GLY A 344 2.57 -8.35 10.57
CA GLY A 344 1.33 -8.34 9.81
C GLY A 344 1.27 -7.15 8.85
N ILE A 345 2.24 -7.07 7.92
CA ILE A 345 2.21 -6.10 6.83
C ILE A 345 1.27 -6.70 5.79
N GLY A 346 0.01 -6.25 5.83
CA GLY A 346 -0.85 -6.32 4.64
C GLY A 346 -0.06 -5.72 3.48
N GLY A 347 0.12 -6.53 2.43
CA GLY A 347 0.91 -6.17 1.25
C GLY A 347 0.49 -4.81 0.71
N MET A 348 1.51 -4.00 0.40
CA MET A 348 1.38 -2.81 -0.44
C MET A 348 0.95 -3.20 -1.85
#